data_AF-A0A7Y9FIU5-F1
#
_entry.id   AF-A0A7Y9FIU5-F1
#
_cell.length_a   1.000
_cell.length_b   1.000
_cell.length_c   1.000
_cell.angle_alpha   90.00
_cell.angle_beta   90.00
_cell.angle_gamma   90.00
#
_symmetry.space_group_name_H-M   'P 1'
#
loop_
_entity.id
_entity.type
_entity.pdbx_description
1 polymer ?
#
loop_
_entity_poly.entity_id
_entity_poly.type
_entity_poly.pdbx_seq_one_letter_code
_entity_poly.pdbx_strand_id
1 'polypeptide(L)'
;MAINFTLAPVRDVDADVDPMRRTWTGWDPARSAAELWEANRGIWPLSDERLVGQRYATLSFEGCVQVVALIDGVEVHVAGTSPMKALTGQVLTADHPVALALLGRPVPEGDDAVVTLETEDVERAAAAPTAPVLRAAADAPRAGFLLTYDPDRWEWSEGGVLAAAEATAHGRLYKAQWSTGSRSAGITPGDRAFLLRQGAGPRGVVASGVFRSGVVELPGGERPGERHHALVDWDTVLGAEDVLPLEVLQARVPAGAWTPMESGLQVSPDALVGLEALWAEHRTSTVVADRARAGRGREPAPARRRAVEDAAWERLVRHFVADGWQVEDTRTTQPYDAVATRGPQARYLTATGTQTAADHVLVTEEEIEHARAHPDACVLGVLAGVVLDEAGDAVPGTGHLRVLPWDPDAGTLTPATYRYTPPSP
;
A
#
# COMPACT_ATOMS: atom_id res chain seq x y z
N MET A 1 -22.07 -22.66 1.43
CA MET A 1 -22.36 -21.76 2.59
C MET A 1 -21.05 -21.37 3.26
N ALA A 2 -21.05 -20.25 3.99
CA ALA A 2 -19.93 -19.86 4.85
C ALA A 2 -20.36 -19.78 6.32
N ILE A 3 -19.51 -20.27 7.22
CA ILE A 3 -19.67 -20.06 8.66
C ILE A 3 -18.85 -18.84 9.08
N ASN A 4 -19.47 -17.88 9.76
CA ASN A 4 -18.85 -16.65 10.22
C ASN A 4 -18.61 -16.69 11.72
N PHE A 5 -17.42 -16.27 12.13
CA PHE A 5 -17.03 -16.05 13.51
C PHE A 5 -16.89 -14.55 13.76
N THR A 6 -17.69 -14.03 14.68
CA THR A 6 -17.59 -12.62 15.12
C THR A 6 -16.51 -12.51 16.18
N LEU A 7 -15.48 -11.74 15.88
CA LEU A 7 -14.35 -11.52 16.78
C LEU A 7 -14.66 -10.40 17.77
N ALA A 8 -14.17 -10.57 18.99
CA ALA A 8 -14.01 -9.47 19.94
C ALA A 8 -12.67 -8.74 19.68
N PRO A 9 -12.44 -7.55 20.27
CA PRO A 9 -11.13 -6.92 20.27
C PRO A 9 -10.04 -7.87 20.81
N VAL A 10 -8.80 -7.67 20.37
CA VAL A 10 -7.65 -8.49 20.79
C VAL A 10 -7.55 -8.61 22.30
N ARG A 11 -7.27 -9.82 22.77
CA ARG A 11 -6.97 -10.14 24.17
C ARG A 11 -5.90 -11.21 24.26
N ASP A 12 -5.07 -11.10 25.28
CA ASP A 12 -4.10 -12.13 25.62
C ASP A 12 -4.82 -13.35 26.24
N VAL A 13 -4.29 -14.53 25.94
CA VAL A 13 -4.71 -15.79 26.53
C VAL A 13 -3.50 -16.56 26.99
N ASP A 14 -3.64 -17.30 28.09
CA ASP A 14 -2.56 -18.12 28.63
C ASP A 14 -2.39 -19.39 27.79
N ALA A 15 -1.23 -19.54 27.14
CA ALA A 15 -0.92 -20.67 26.28
C ALA A 15 -0.86 -22.01 27.03
N ASP A 16 -0.64 -22.01 28.34
CA ASP A 16 -0.64 -23.22 29.15
C ASP A 16 -2.06 -23.72 29.46
N VAL A 17 -3.05 -22.84 29.34
CA VAL A 17 -4.47 -23.12 29.62
C VAL A 17 -5.28 -23.24 28.33
N ASP A 18 -4.89 -22.53 27.27
CA ASP A 18 -5.60 -22.53 26.00
C ASP A 18 -5.44 -23.89 25.26
N PRO A 19 -6.54 -24.55 24.86
CA PRO A 19 -6.48 -25.87 24.21
C PRO A 19 -5.78 -25.89 22.84
N MET A 20 -5.54 -24.72 22.24
CA MET A 20 -4.78 -24.53 21.01
C MET A 20 -3.39 -23.90 21.27
N ARG A 21 -2.99 -23.74 22.54
CA ARG A 21 -1.74 -23.09 22.98
C ARG A 21 -1.53 -21.69 22.39
N ARG A 22 -2.62 -20.96 22.22
CA ARG A 22 -2.56 -19.59 21.71
C ARG A 22 -2.07 -18.66 22.81
N THR A 23 -1.42 -17.57 22.41
CA THR A 23 -1.04 -16.47 23.30
C THR A 23 -1.99 -15.28 23.19
N TRP A 24 -2.83 -15.24 22.15
CA TRP A 24 -3.81 -14.18 21.92
C TRP A 24 -5.01 -14.69 21.09
N THR A 25 -6.13 -13.98 21.20
CA THR A 25 -7.34 -14.16 20.38
C THR A 25 -8.01 -12.81 20.12
N GLY A 26 -8.92 -12.73 19.16
CA GLY A 26 -9.64 -11.51 18.79
C GLY A 26 -9.07 -10.82 17.54
N TRP A 27 -9.59 -9.62 17.28
CA TRP A 27 -9.21 -8.78 16.15
C TRP A 27 -8.06 -7.82 16.52
N ASP A 28 -6.99 -7.86 15.72
CA ASP A 28 -5.86 -6.94 15.76
C ASP A 28 -5.55 -6.50 14.32
N PRO A 29 -5.77 -5.22 13.96
CA PRO A 29 -5.58 -4.74 12.59
C PRO A 29 -4.10 -4.73 12.15
N ALA A 30 -3.14 -4.89 13.07
CA ALA A 30 -1.72 -4.99 12.74
C ALA A 30 -1.30 -6.41 12.28
N ARG A 31 -2.19 -7.40 12.39
CA ARG A 31 -1.89 -8.81 12.06
C ARG A 31 -2.33 -9.17 10.65
N SER A 32 -1.59 -10.08 10.03
CA SER A 32 -1.95 -10.64 8.74
C SER A 32 -3.22 -11.50 8.81
N ALA A 33 -3.91 -11.66 7.69
CA ALA A 33 -5.10 -12.52 7.61
C ALA A 33 -4.80 -13.99 7.99
N ALA A 34 -3.58 -14.47 7.74
CA ALA A 34 -3.12 -15.80 8.15
C ALA A 34 -2.96 -15.90 9.67
N GLU A 35 -2.36 -14.90 10.31
CA GLU A 35 -2.24 -14.85 11.78
C GLU A 35 -3.61 -14.74 12.46
N LEU A 36 -4.51 -13.91 11.91
CA LEU A 36 -5.89 -13.77 12.38
C LEU A 36 -6.67 -15.07 12.25
N TRP A 37 -6.52 -15.78 11.12
CA TRP A 37 -7.08 -17.11 10.92
C TRP A 37 -6.55 -18.10 11.96
N GLU A 38 -5.22 -18.20 12.11
CA GLU A 38 -4.63 -19.16 13.04
C GLU A 38 -5.10 -18.92 14.48
N ALA A 39 -5.11 -17.67 14.96
CA ALA A 39 -5.53 -17.37 16.33
C ALA A 39 -7.04 -17.60 16.56
N ASN A 40 -7.89 -17.45 15.53
CA ASN A 40 -9.34 -17.36 15.71
C ASN A 40 -10.17 -18.46 15.03
N ARG A 41 -9.57 -19.36 14.24
CA ARG A 41 -10.25 -20.47 13.56
C ARG A 41 -10.88 -21.52 14.49
N GLY A 42 -10.66 -21.43 15.81
CA GLY A 42 -10.99 -22.52 16.71
C GLY A 42 -11.22 -22.17 18.17
N ILE A 43 -11.78 -23.18 18.85
CA ILE A 43 -12.51 -23.12 20.13
C ILE A 43 -13.88 -22.46 19.97
N TRP A 44 -14.68 -23.05 19.08
CA TRP A 44 -16.09 -22.68 18.88
C TRP A 44 -17.02 -23.86 19.21
N PRO A 45 -18.21 -23.59 19.79
CA PRO A 45 -19.20 -24.63 20.11
C PRO A 45 -19.99 -25.00 18.84
N LEU A 46 -19.42 -25.87 18.00
CA LEU A 46 -19.98 -26.20 16.68
C LEU A 46 -20.53 -27.63 16.65
N SER A 47 -21.84 -27.78 16.35
CA SER A 47 -22.43 -29.09 16.05
C SER A 47 -22.01 -29.58 14.66
N ASP A 48 -22.00 -30.90 14.45
CA ASP A 48 -21.71 -31.46 13.10
C ASP A 48 -22.73 -30.99 12.08
N GLU A 49 -24.01 -30.90 12.47
CA GLU A 49 -25.10 -30.39 11.64
C GLU A 49 -24.85 -28.96 11.14
N ARG A 50 -24.23 -28.09 11.95
CA ARG A 50 -23.93 -26.70 11.56
C ARG A 50 -22.75 -26.58 10.58
N LEU A 51 -21.90 -27.61 10.52
CA LEU A 51 -20.76 -27.69 9.60
C LEU A 51 -21.12 -28.34 8.26
N VAL A 52 -22.22 -29.10 8.20
CA VAL A 52 -22.71 -29.68 6.94
C VAL A 52 -22.99 -28.55 5.93
N GLY A 53 -22.38 -28.63 4.75
CA GLY A 53 -22.57 -27.66 3.67
C GLY A 53 -21.74 -26.37 3.77
N GLN A 54 -20.94 -26.23 4.85
CA GLN A 54 -20.01 -25.12 4.99
C GLN A 54 -18.74 -25.41 4.18
N ARG A 55 -18.53 -24.65 3.11
CA ARG A 55 -17.28 -24.70 2.31
C ARG A 55 -16.27 -23.65 2.75
N TYR A 56 -16.76 -22.55 3.30
CA TYR A 56 -15.92 -21.44 3.70
C TYR A 56 -16.13 -21.09 5.17
N ALA A 57 -15.10 -20.52 5.76
CA ALA A 57 -15.17 -19.85 7.05
C ALA A 57 -14.84 -18.38 6.87
N THR A 58 -15.44 -17.53 7.68
CA THR A 58 -15.20 -16.09 7.67
C THR A 58 -14.96 -15.60 9.09
N LEU A 59 -14.07 -14.62 9.24
CA LEU A 59 -13.91 -13.88 10.50
C LEU A 59 -14.44 -12.47 10.26
N SER A 60 -15.24 -11.96 11.20
CA SER A 60 -15.80 -10.61 11.13
C SER A 60 -15.47 -9.81 12.37
N PHE A 61 -15.36 -8.50 12.20
CA PHE A 61 -15.16 -7.55 13.28
C PHE A 61 -15.95 -6.27 12.94
N GLU A 62 -16.57 -5.67 13.95
CA GLU A 62 -17.44 -4.48 13.77
C GLU A 62 -18.51 -4.66 12.68
N GLY A 63 -19.10 -5.86 12.63
CA GLY A 63 -20.20 -6.17 11.71
C GLY A 63 -19.80 -6.43 10.26
N CYS A 64 -18.50 -6.45 9.93
CA CYS A 64 -18.02 -6.71 8.57
C CYS A 64 -17.06 -7.90 8.52
N VAL A 65 -17.15 -8.70 7.45
CA VAL A 65 -16.21 -9.80 7.18
C VAL A 65 -14.83 -9.25 6.84
N GLN A 66 -13.81 -9.73 7.54
CA GLN A 66 -12.41 -9.30 7.42
C GLN A 66 -11.48 -10.39 6.86
N VAL A 67 -11.82 -11.66 7.10
CA VAL A 67 -11.04 -12.82 6.64
C VAL A 67 -11.98 -13.84 6.02
N VAL A 68 -11.55 -14.49 4.93
CA VAL A 68 -12.28 -15.57 4.27
C VAL A 68 -11.32 -16.74 4.07
N ALA A 69 -11.71 -17.93 4.47
CA ALA A 69 -10.93 -19.15 4.35
C ALA A 69 -11.75 -20.28 3.72
N LEU A 70 -11.09 -21.14 2.96
CA LEU A 70 -11.63 -22.41 2.49
C LEU A 70 -11.44 -23.45 3.60
N ILE A 71 -12.51 -24.12 4.01
CA ILE A 71 -12.45 -25.17 5.02
C ILE A 71 -11.92 -26.45 4.35
N ASP A 72 -10.87 -27.04 4.92
CA ASP A 72 -10.31 -28.33 4.48
C ASP A 72 -10.42 -29.44 5.54
N GLY A 73 -10.81 -29.09 6.77
CA GLY A 73 -10.96 -30.05 7.85
C GLY A 73 -11.44 -29.43 9.16
N VAL A 74 -11.58 -30.28 10.17
CA VAL A 74 -12.08 -29.93 11.49
C VAL A 74 -11.30 -30.70 12.55
N GLU A 75 -10.70 -29.98 13.49
CA GLU A 75 -10.01 -30.52 14.65
C GLU A 75 -10.92 -30.41 15.88
N VAL A 76 -10.99 -31.48 16.66
CA VAL A 76 -11.81 -31.52 17.88
C VAL A 76 -10.91 -31.31 19.08
N HIS A 77 -11.17 -30.25 19.84
CA HIS A 77 -10.53 -29.96 21.11
C HIS A 77 -11.50 -30.25 22.25
N VAL A 78 -11.02 -30.96 23.27
CA VAL A 78 -11.80 -31.20 24.49
C VAL A 78 -11.52 -30.07 25.46
N ALA A 79 -12.47 -29.15 25.60
CA ALA A 79 -12.43 -28.07 26.58
C ALA A 79 -13.68 -28.17 27.48
N GLY A 80 -13.53 -28.79 28.66
CA GLY A 80 -14.65 -28.98 29.58
C GLY A 80 -15.59 -30.13 29.19
N THR A 81 -16.92 -29.92 29.29
CA THR A 81 -17.96 -30.96 29.14
C THR A 81 -18.51 -31.13 27.73
N SER A 82 -18.06 -30.33 26.75
CA SER A 82 -18.54 -30.39 25.37
C SER A 82 -17.36 -30.28 24.38
N PRO A 83 -17.41 -31.02 23.25
CA PRO A 83 -16.37 -30.92 22.24
C PRO A 83 -16.42 -29.55 21.56
N MET A 84 -15.32 -28.81 21.63
CA MET A 84 -15.13 -27.56 20.89
C MET A 84 -14.39 -27.89 19.60
N LYS A 85 -14.66 -27.16 18.53
CA LYS A 85 -14.06 -27.43 17.22
C LYS A 85 -13.19 -26.27 16.77
N ALA A 86 -12.10 -26.61 16.09
CA ALA A 86 -11.27 -25.73 15.32
C ALA A 86 -11.39 -26.11 13.85
N LEU A 87 -11.58 -25.13 12.98
CA LEU A 87 -11.59 -25.37 11.54
C LEU A 87 -10.15 -25.33 11.05
N THR A 88 -9.78 -26.28 10.19
CA THR A 88 -8.56 -26.19 9.39
C THR A 88 -8.94 -25.70 8.00
N GLY A 89 -8.03 -24.97 7.37
CA GLY A 89 -8.33 -24.34 6.11
C GLY A 89 -7.25 -23.41 5.62
N GLN A 90 -7.42 -22.99 4.38
CA GLN A 90 -6.54 -22.04 3.71
C GLN A 90 -7.22 -20.68 3.61
N VAL A 91 -6.56 -19.63 4.11
CA VAL A 91 -7.01 -18.26 3.89
C VAL A 91 -6.98 -17.95 2.41
N LEU A 92 -8.12 -17.51 1.89
CA LEU A 92 -8.25 -17.11 0.49
C LEU A 92 -7.63 -15.73 0.31
N THR A 93 -6.82 -15.59 -0.72
CA THR A 93 -6.25 -14.31 -1.13
C THR A 93 -7.36 -13.35 -1.58
N ALA A 94 -7.14 -12.05 -1.42
CA ALA A 94 -8.15 -11.02 -1.71
C ALA A 94 -8.54 -10.90 -3.19
N ASP A 95 -7.88 -11.64 -4.10
CA ASP A 95 -8.19 -11.80 -5.52
C ASP A 95 -9.02 -13.06 -5.82
N HIS A 96 -9.21 -13.96 -4.85
CA HIS A 96 -10.08 -15.13 -5.02
C HIS A 96 -11.54 -14.68 -5.17
N PRO A 97 -12.31 -15.15 -6.18
CA PRO A 97 -13.67 -14.68 -6.45
C PRO A 97 -14.62 -14.72 -5.24
N VAL A 98 -14.50 -15.76 -4.42
CA VAL A 98 -15.28 -15.91 -3.19
C VAL A 98 -14.83 -14.93 -2.10
N ALA A 99 -13.52 -14.67 -1.97
CA ALA A 99 -13.01 -13.70 -1.01
C ALA A 99 -13.42 -12.27 -1.41
N LEU A 100 -13.31 -11.94 -2.70
CA LEU A 100 -13.75 -10.65 -3.26
C LEU A 100 -15.22 -10.32 -2.96
N ALA A 101 -16.09 -11.33 -2.97
CA ALA A 101 -17.51 -11.16 -2.74
C ALA A 101 -17.90 -11.15 -1.25
N LEU A 102 -17.06 -11.72 -0.38
CA LEU A 102 -17.36 -11.84 1.05
C LEU A 102 -16.63 -10.83 1.91
N LEU A 103 -15.41 -10.41 1.56
CA LEU A 103 -14.68 -9.37 2.30
C LEU A 103 -15.46 -8.05 2.30
N GLY A 104 -15.60 -7.45 3.48
CA GLY A 104 -16.38 -6.22 3.70
C GLY A 104 -17.90 -6.43 3.67
N ARG A 105 -18.40 -7.66 3.44
CA ARG A 105 -19.83 -7.94 3.49
C ARG A 105 -20.33 -7.74 4.93
N PRO A 106 -21.48 -7.08 5.13
CA PRO A 106 -22.07 -6.95 6.45
C PRO A 106 -22.52 -8.33 6.96
N VAL A 107 -22.23 -8.60 8.22
CA VAL A 107 -22.73 -9.75 8.97
C VAL A 107 -23.98 -9.30 9.73
N PRO A 108 -25.08 -10.07 9.70
CA PRO A 108 -26.28 -9.76 10.46
C PRO A 108 -25.97 -9.51 11.94
N GLU A 109 -26.49 -8.41 12.49
CA GLU A 109 -26.38 -8.11 13.91
C GLU A 109 -27.15 -9.16 14.72
N GLY A 110 -26.49 -9.76 15.72
CA GLY A 110 -27.07 -10.74 16.61
C GLY A 110 -26.12 -11.09 17.75
N ASP A 111 -26.69 -11.63 18.83
CA ASP A 111 -25.92 -12.04 20.03
C ASP A 111 -25.08 -13.29 19.79
N ASP A 112 -25.32 -14.01 18.68
CA ASP A 112 -24.59 -15.21 18.30
C ASP A 112 -23.24 -14.86 17.65
N ALA A 113 -22.15 -15.22 18.31
CA ALA A 113 -20.80 -15.08 17.76
C ALA A 113 -20.52 -16.01 16.55
N VAL A 114 -21.44 -16.91 16.21
CA VAL A 114 -21.35 -17.85 15.08
C VAL A 114 -22.57 -17.71 14.17
N VAL A 115 -22.39 -17.16 12.98
CA VAL A 115 -23.48 -16.86 12.03
C VAL A 115 -23.27 -17.66 10.74
N THR A 116 -24.35 -18.17 10.13
CA THR A 116 -24.26 -18.77 8.79
C THR A 116 -24.54 -17.71 7.74
N LEU A 117 -23.64 -17.58 6.77
CA LEU A 117 -23.77 -16.70 5.62
C LEU A 117 -24.11 -17.52 4.37
N GLU A 118 -25.16 -17.11 3.68
CA GLU A 118 -25.51 -17.67 2.37
C GLU A 118 -24.47 -17.26 1.34
N THR A 119 -23.86 -18.26 0.69
CA THR A 119 -22.83 -18.08 -0.33
C THR A 119 -23.18 -18.70 -1.67
N GLU A 120 -24.40 -19.25 -1.83
CA GLU A 120 -24.79 -19.92 -3.08
C GLU A 120 -24.66 -19.01 -4.32
N ASP A 121 -25.02 -17.73 -4.20
CA ASP A 121 -24.89 -16.77 -5.30
C ASP A 121 -23.42 -16.45 -5.63
N VAL A 122 -22.58 -16.41 -4.59
CA VAL A 122 -21.13 -16.17 -4.72
C VAL A 122 -20.43 -17.39 -5.31
N GLU A 123 -20.80 -18.58 -4.86
CA GLU A 123 -20.29 -19.85 -5.35
C GLU A 123 -20.75 -20.12 -6.78
N ARG A 124 -22.00 -19.81 -7.13
CA ARG A 124 -22.52 -19.91 -8.50
C ARG A 124 -21.83 -18.93 -9.43
N ALA A 125 -21.52 -17.71 -8.97
CA ALA A 125 -20.73 -16.74 -9.73
C ALA A 125 -19.27 -17.19 -9.91
N ALA A 126 -18.69 -17.87 -8.91
CA ALA A 126 -17.32 -18.40 -8.96
C ALA A 126 -17.18 -19.73 -9.72
N ALA A 127 -18.24 -20.54 -9.77
CA ALA A 127 -18.29 -21.88 -10.40
C ALA A 127 -19.00 -21.92 -11.74
N ALA A 128 -19.65 -20.83 -12.18
CA ALA A 128 -20.01 -20.65 -13.57
C ALA A 128 -18.76 -20.94 -14.41
N PRO A 129 -18.85 -21.75 -15.50
CA PRO A 129 -17.68 -22.05 -16.31
C PRO A 129 -17.02 -20.72 -16.58
N THR A 130 -15.75 -20.60 -16.18
CA THR A 130 -14.93 -19.43 -16.45
C THR A 130 -15.11 -19.21 -17.93
N ALA A 131 -15.97 -18.26 -18.30
CA ALA A 131 -16.11 -17.83 -19.67
C ALA A 131 -14.66 -17.61 -20.08
N PRO A 132 -14.20 -18.26 -21.16
CA PRO A 132 -12.77 -18.41 -21.45
C PRO A 132 -12.18 -17.06 -21.16
N VAL A 133 -11.17 -16.98 -20.26
CA VAL A 133 -10.48 -15.72 -19.96
C VAL A 133 -10.21 -15.13 -21.33
N LEU A 134 -11.02 -14.14 -21.69
CA LEU A 134 -11.15 -13.80 -23.08
C LEU A 134 -9.89 -12.98 -23.32
N ARG A 135 -8.89 -13.67 -23.88
CA ARG A 135 -8.01 -13.16 -24.93
C ARG A 135 -8.80 -12.60 -26.14
N ALA A 136 -10.09 -12.28 -25.98
CA ALA A 136 -10.92 -11.47 -26.85
C ALA A 136 -12.03 -10.74 -26.06
N ALA A 137 -11.67 -9.79 -25.18
CA ALA A 137 -12.47 -8.58 -25.00
C ALA A 137 -11.80 -7.42 -25.74
N ALA A 138 -11.32 -7.70 -26.95
CA ALA A 138 -10.69 -6.74 -27.83
C ALA A 138 -11.72 -6.02 -28.74
N ASP A 139 -13.03 -6.29 -28.62
CA ASP A 139 -13.98 -5.89 -29.67
C ASP A 139 -15.36 -5.36 -29.21
N ALA A 140 -15.55 -5.02 -27.93
CA ALA A 140 -16.58 -4.03 -27.56
C ALA A 140 -15.86 -2.69 -27.35
N PRO A 141 -16.29 -1.57 -27.97
CA PRO A 141 -15.64 -0.29 -27.77
C PRO A 141 -15.83 0.12 -26.30
N ARG A 142 -14.81 -0.14 -25.49
CA ARG A 142 -14.74 0.37 -24.12
C ARG A 142 -14.69 1.88 -24.22
N ALA A 143 -15.63 2.57 -23.57
CA ALA A 143 -15.54 4.00 -23.47
C ALA A 143 -14.39 4.34 -22.51
N GLY A 144 -13.69 5.44 -22.80
CA GLY A 144 -12.61 5.94 -21.98
C GLY A 144 -13.05 7.20 -21.27
N PHE A 145 -12.72 7.32 -19.99
CA PHE A 145 -13.03 8.50 -19.20
C PHE A 145 -11.79 9.04 -18.52
N LEU A 146 -11.71 10.37 -18.50
CA LEU A 146 -10.67 11.13 -17.84
C LEU A 146 -11.22 11.66 -16.52
N LEU A 147 -10.66 11.16 -15.43
CA LEU A 147 -10.88 11.62 -14.07
C LEU A 147 -9.80 12.65 -13.71
N THR A 148 -10.09 13.54 -12.78
CA THR A 148 -9.13 14.56 -12.34
C THR A 148 -8.69 14.33 -10.90
N TYR A 149 -7.44 14.67 -10.62
CA TYR A 149 -6.79 14.57 -9.33
C TYR A 149 -6.01 15.86 -9.06
N ASP A 150 -6.27 16.53 -7.94
CA ASP A 150 -5.47 17.67 -7.50
C ASP A 150 -4.81 17.31 -6.16
N PRO A 151 -3.48 17.14 -6.10
CA PRO A 151 -2.77 16.72 -4.90
C PRO A 151 -2.84 17.74 -3.76
N ASP A 152 -3.12 19.01 -4.07
CA ASP A 152 -3.24 20.07 -3.07
C ASP A 152 -4.65 20.10 -2.44
N ARG A 153 -5.62 19.40 -3.05
CA ARG A 153 -7.04 19.41 -2.64
C ARG A 153 -7.59 18.03 -2.30
N TRP A 154 -6.89 16.98 -2.68
CA TRP A 154 -7.36 15.61 -2.53
C TRP A 154 -6.20 14.67 -2.23
N GLU A 155 -6.40 13.78 -1.27
CA GLU A 155 -5.45 12.75 -0.90
C GLU A 155 -5.97 11.37 -1.32
N TRP A 156 -5.07 10.51 -1.77
CA TRP A 156 -5.40 9.11 -2.04
C TRP A 156 -5.65 8.39 -0.71
N SER A 157 -6.61 7.47 -0.68
CA SER A 157 -6.84 6.58 0.46
C SER A 157 -5.61 5.71 0.78
N GLU A 158 -5.63 5.00 1.92
CA GLU A 158 -4.66 3.95 2.29
C GLU A 158 -3.22 4.17 1.78
N GLY A 159 -2.45 5.00 2.47
CA GLY A 159 -1.01 5.16 2.20
C GLY A 159 -0.65 6.05 1.01
N GLY A 160 -1.62 6.68 0.37
CA GLY A 160 -1.37 7.74 -0.60
C GLY A 160 -0.98 7.25 -2.00
N VAL A 161 -0.61 8.19 -2.88
CA VAL A 161 -0.25 7.89 -4.28
C VAL A 161 0.96 6.95 -4.39
N LEU A 162 1.87 6.99 -3.41
CA LEU A 162 3.06 6.17 -3.39
C LEU A 162 2.74 4.70 -3.11
N ALA A 163 1.85 4.43 -2.14
CA ALA A 163 1.38 3.07 -1.87
C ALA A 163 0.60 2.49 -3.05
N ALA A 164 -0.19 3.32 -3.74
CA ALA A 164 -0.91 2.93 -4.95
C ALA A 164 0.05 2.62 -6.12
N ALA A 165 1.09 3.44 -6.30
CA ALA A 165 2.13 3.21 -7.31
C ALA A 165 2.91 1.92 -7.03
N GLU A 166 3.30 1.70 -5.77
CA GLU A 166 3.99 0.48 -5.36
C GLU A 166 3.12 -0.77 -5.53
N ALA A 167 1.85 -0.72 -5.12
CA ALA A 167 0.93 -1.83 -5.29
C ALA A 167 0.79 -2.23 -6.76
N THR A 168 0.57 -1.26 -7.63
CA THR A 168 0.36 -1.49 -9.07
C THR A 168 1.63 -1.86 -9.83
N ALA A 169 2.79 -1.37 -9.42
CA ALA A 169 4.08 -1.83 -9.94
C ALA A 169 4.31 -3.34 -9.68
N HIS A 170 3.76 -3.87 -8.58
CA HIS A 170 3.78 -5.30 -8.26
C HIS A 170 2.63 -6.09 -8.91
N GLY A 171 1.91 -5.50 -9.87
CA GLY A 171 0.81 -6.14 -10.58
C GLY A 171 -0.47 -6.30 -9.76
N ARG A 172 -0.58 -5.64 -8.60
CA ARG A 172 -1.80 -5.63 -7.79
C ARG A 172 -2.71 -4.49 -8.26
N LEU A 173 -4.02 -4.72 -8.29
CA LEU A 173 -4.98 -3.65 -8.54
C LEU A 173 -5.13 -2.79 -7.29
N TYR A 174 -5.04 -1.46 -7.45
CA TYR A 174 -5.33 -0.53 -6.37
C TYR A 174 -6.79 -0.08 -6.48
N LYS A 175 -7.61 -0.44 -5.48
CA LYS A 175 -9.06 -0.24 -5.49
C LYS A 175 -9.37 1.10 -4.84
N ALA A 176 -10.04 1.99 -5.56
CA ALA A 176 -10.37 3.31 -5.03
C ALA A 176 -11.75 3.76 -5.47
N GLN A 177 -12.37 4.62 -4.67
CA GLN A 177 -13.53 5.39 -5.08
C GLN A 177 -13.06 6.74 -5.64
N TRP A 178 -13.63 7.16 -6.76
CA TRP A 178 -13.24 8.42 -7.40
C TRP A 178 -14.45 9.26 -7.83
N SER A 179 -14.35 10.58 -7.64
CA SER A 179 -15.38 11.52 -8.11
C SER A 179 -15.40 11.57 -9.64
N THR A 180 -16.60 11.49 -10.19
CA THR A 180 -16.90 11.63 -11.63
C THR A 180 -17.40 13.02 -11.98
N GLY A 181 -17.24 14.00 -11.07
CA GLY A 181 -17.68 15.38 -11.29
C GLY A 181 -19.21 15.47 -11.44
N SER A 182 -19.68 16.28 -12.40
CA SER A 182 -21.11 16.40 -12.66
C SER A 182 -21.73 15.18 -13.35
N ARG A 183 -20.91 14.25 -13.85
CA ARG A 183 -21.41 13.06 -14.56
C ARG A 183 -22.19 12.17 -13.60
N SER A 184 -23.47 11.95 -13.92
CA SER A 184 -24.37 11.06 -13.17
C SER A 184 -24.60 9.71 -13.86
N ALA A 185 -24.19 9.54 -15.12
CA ALA A 185 -24.47 8.33 -15.91
C ALA A 185 -23.47 8.10 -17.07
N GLY A 186 -23.58 6.94 -17.72
CA GLY A 186 -22.84 6.60 -18.94
C GLY A 186 -21.47 5.95 -18.72
N ILE A 187 -21.07 5.71 -17.46
CA ILE A 187 -19.96 4.82 -17.11
C ILE A 187 -20.52 3.44 -16.82
N THR A 188 -19.93 2.42 -17.44
CA THR A 188 -20.28 1.01 -17.27
C THR A 188 -19.08 0.25 -16.71
N PRO A 189 -19.28 -0.77 -15.86
CA PRO A 189 -18.20 -1.67 -15.45
C PRO A 189 -17.44 -2.22 -16.66
N GLY A 190 -16.11 -2.09 -16.64
CA GLY A 190 -15.22 -2.48 -17.73
C GLY A 190 -14.79 -1.34 -18.66
N ASP A 191 -15.39 -0.15 -18.55
CA ASP A 191 -14.90 1.07 -19.21
C ASP A 191 -13.52 1.48 -18.67
N ARG A 192 -12.75 2.20 -19.50
CA ARG A 192 -11.39 2.64 -19.16
C ARG A 192 -11.42 3.93 -18.35
N ALA A 193 -10.63 3.94 -17.28
CA ALA A 193 -10.41 5.10 -16.44
C ALA A 193 -8.96 5.56 -16.59
N PHE A 194 -8.77 6.86 -16.82
CA PHE A 194 -7.48 7.52 -16.77
C PHE A 194 -7.53 8.65 -15.75
N LEU A 195 -6.46 8.83 -14.99
CA LEU A 195 -6.38 9.88 -14.00
C LEU A 195 -5.43 10.99 -14.44
N LEU A 196 -5.95 12.20 -14.54
CA LEU A 196 -5.20 13.39 -14.86
C LEU A 196 -4.84 14.16 -13.57
N ARG A 197 -3.54 14.28 -13.29
CA ARG A 197 -3.02 15.16 -12.24
C ARG A 197 -3.10 16.62 -12.70
N GLN A 198 -3.80 17.43 -11.92
CA GLN A 198 -3.97 18.87 -12.01
C GLN A 198 -3.26 19.55 -10.81
N GLY A 199 -3.40 20.87 -10.63
CA GLY A 199 -2.79 21.60 -9.51
C GLY A 199 -1.36 22.12 -9.78
N ALA A 200 -0.60 22.36 -8.70
CA ALA A 200 0.79 22.80 -8.78
C ALA A 200 1.75 21.62 -9.09
N GLY A 201 2.76 21.84 -9.93
CA GLY A 201 3.74 20.83 -10.33
C GLY A 201 3.41 20.07 -11.64
N PRO A 202 4.02 18.89 -11.88
CA PRO A 202 3.92 18.14 -13.15
C PRO A 202 2.49 17.74 -13.51
N ARG A 203 1.96 18.25 -14.62
CA ARG A 203 0.59 17.98 -15.07
C ARG A 203 0.58 16.87 -16.10
N GLY A 204 -0.47 16.04 -16.08
CA GLY A 204 -0.63 14.97 -17.05
C GLY A 204 -1.24 13.71 -16.47
N VAL A 205 -1.22 12.61 -17.21
CA VAL A 205 -1.86 11.36 -16.81
C VAL A 205 -0.95 10.58 -15.87
N VAL A 206 -1.46 10.25 -14.68
CA VAL A 206 -0.73 9.55 -13.60
C VAL A 206 -1.25 8.15 -13.33
N ALA A 207 -2.44 7.78 -13.80
CA ALA A 207 -2.95 6.44 -13.58
C ALA A 207 -3.85 5.94 -14.71
N SER A 208 -3.93 4.62 -14.85
CA SER A 208 -4.91 3.91 -15.68
C SER A 208 -5.56 2.78 -14.91
N GLY A 209 -6.82 2.51 -15.25
CA GLY A 209 -7.61 1.48 -14.58
C GLY A 209 -8.89 1.16 -15.33
N VAL A 210 -9.74 0.36 -14.68
CA VAL A 210 -11.07 0.02 -15.18
C VAL A 210 -12.12 0.38 -14.14
N PHE A 211 -13.27 0.84 -14.60
CA PHE A 211 -14.41 1.03 -13.71
C PHE A 211 -14.94 -0.34 -13.27
N ARG A 212 -15.15 -0.50 -11.96
CA ARG A 212 -15.81 -1.65 -11.37
C ARG A 212 -17.31 -1.44 -11.23
N SER A 213 -17.74 -0.19 -11.07
CA SER A 213 -19.15 0.18 -10.94
C SER A 213 -19.54 1.23 -11.97
N GLY A 214 -20.85 1.36 -12.21
CA GLY A 214 -21.39 2.60 -12.76
C GLY A 214 -21.28 3.75 -11.74
N VAL A 215 -21.79 4.91 -12.13
CA VAL A 215 -21.85 6.08 -11.23
C VAL A 215 -22.85 5.81 -10.11
N VAL A 216 -22.41 6.05 -8.88
CA VAL A 216 -23.20 6.00 -7.65
C VAL A 216 -23.28 7.40 -7.04
N GLU A 217 -24.44 7.73 -6.48
CA GLU A 217 -24.65 8.99 -5.76
C GLU A 217 -24.42 8.76 -4.26
N LEU A 218 -23.48 9.51 -3.65
CA LEU A 218 -23.23 9.46 -2.22
C LEU A 218 -24.13 10.43 -1.44
N PRO A 219 -24.65 10.04 -0.26
CA PRO A 219 -25.38 10.96 0.62
C PRO A 219 -24.43 12.01 1.21
N GLY A 220 -24.79 13.30 1.12
CA GLY A 220 -24.09 14.40 1.81
C GLY A 220 -23.25 15.36 0.95
N GLY A 221 -23.19 15.20 -0.37
CA GLY A 221 -22.50 16.16 -1.24
C GLY A 221 -23.33 17.44 -1.47
N GLU A 222 -22.95 18.55 -0.83
CA GLU A 222 -23.67 19.82 -0.93
C GLU A 222 -23.46 20.51 -2.30
N ARG A 223 -22.36 20.23 -3.01
CA ARG A 223 -22.07 20.80 -4.34
C ARG A 223 -22.27 19.82 -5.50
N PRO A 224 -22.64 20.30 -6.70
CA PRO A 224 -22.54 19.50 -7.93
C PRO A 224 -21.09 19.07 -8.14
N GLY A 225 -20.82 17.76 -8.21
CA GLY A 225 -19.46 17.20 -8.29
C GLY A 225 -18.99 16.42 -7.07
N GLU A 226 -19.61 16.65 -5.91
CA GLU A 226 -19.29 15.94 -4.65
C GLU A 226 -20.14 14.68 -4.44
N ARG A 227 -21.23 14.54 -5.22
CA ARG A 227 -22.20 13.46 -5.09
C ARG A 227 -21.91 12.24 -5.96
N HIS A 228 -21.37 12.41 -7.16
CA HIS A 228 -21.24 11.30 -8.10
C HIS A 228 -19.86 10.66 -8.07
N HIS A 229 -19.82 9.39 -7.70
CA HIS A 229 -18.59 8.61 -7.59
C HIS A 229 -18.69 7.33 -8.38
N ALA A 230 -17.55 6.73 -8.72
CA ALA A 230 -17.50 5.38 -9.24
C ALA A 230 -16.33 4.63 -8.60
N LEU A 231 -16.47 3.32 -8.47
CA LEU A 231 -15.39 2.45 -8.03
C LEU A 231 -14.46 2.17 -9.22
N VAL A 232 -13.17 2.40 -9.02
CA VAL A 232 -12.12 2.22 -10.02
C VAL A 232 -11.08 1.24 -9.49
N ASP A 233 -10.74 0.27 -10.32
CA ASP A 233 -9.60 -0.60 -10.11
C ASP A 233 -8.44 -0.08 -10.95
N TRP A 234 -7.51 0.61 -10.29
CA TRP A 234 -6.30 1.11 -10.93
C TRP A 234 -5.35 -0.04 -11.22
N ASP A 235 -5.06 -0.25 -12.50
CA ASP A 235 -4.07 -1.23 -12.95
C ASP A 235 -2.66 -0.67 -12.90
N THR A 236 -2.50 0.65 -12.95
CA THR A 236 -1.22 1.35 -12.85
C THR A 236 -1.41 2.75 -12.33
N VAL A 237 -0.60 3.07 -11.34
CA VAL A 237 -0.44 4.40 -10.77
C VAL A 237 1.04 4.75 -10.85
N LEU A 238 1.33 5.97 -11.27
CA LEU A 238 2.67 6.53 -11.39
C LEU A 238 2.84 7.68 -10.39
N GLY A 239 4.07 7.86 -9.91
CA GLY A 239 4.45 9.03 -9.13
C GLY A 239 4.39 10.31 -9.94
N ALA A 240 4.48 11.47 -9.26
CA ALA A 240 4.43 12.77 -9.92
C ALA A 240 5.60 12.98 -10.92
N GLU A 241 6.76 12.38 -10.66
CA GLU A 241 7.93 12.41 -11.54
C GLU A 241 7.80 11.56 -12.82
N ASP A 242 6.88 10.60 -12.84
CA ASP A 242 6.67 9.67 -13.95
C ASP A 242 5.33 9.91 -14.65
N VAL A 243 4.70 11.06 -14.40
CA VAL A 243 3.48 11.48 -15.10
C VAL A 243 3.71 11.48 -16.61
N LEU A 244 2.73 11.00 -17.39
CA LEU A 244 2.68 11.23 -18.83
C LEU A 244 2.37 12.71 -19.06
N PRO A 245 3.33 13.56 -19.48
CA PRO A 245 3.18 15.00 -19.39
C PRO A 245 2.06 15.52 -20.29
N LEU A 246 1.37 16.56 -19.81
CA LEU A 246 0.27 17.20 -20.53
C LEU A 246 0.70 17.70 -21.91
N GLU A 247 1.92 18.23 -22.03
CA GLU A 247 2.47 18.74 -23.29
C GLU A 247 2.66 17.61 -24.31
N VAL A 248 3.05 16.42 -23.84
CA VAL A 248 3.20 15.23 -24.70
C VAL A 248 1.83 14.72 -25.14
N LEU A 249 0.84 14.72 -24.25
CA LEU A 249 -0.55 14.36 -24.58
C LEU A 249 -1.14 15.30 -25.65
N GLN A 250 -0.95 16.61 -25.50
CA GLN A 250 -1.41 17.60 -26.47
C GLN A 250 -0.71 17.49 -27.82
N ALA A 251 0.60 17.23 -27.82
CA ALA A 251 1.38 17.10 -29.05
C ALA A 251 1.07 15.81 -29.81
N ARG A 252 0.94 14.67 -29.11
CA ARG A 252 0.81 13.34 -29.73
C ARG A 252 -0.63 12.87 -29.89
N VAL A 253 -1.56 13.41 -29.11
CA VAL A 253 -3.00 13.08 -29.20
C VAL A 253 -3.82 14.38 -29.20
N PRO A 254 -3.70 15.22 -30.24
CA PRO A 254 -4.35 16.54 -30.28
C PRO A 254 -5.89 16.47 -30.34
N ALA A 255 -6.45 15.31 -30.69
CA ALA A 255 -7.90 15.09 -30.71
C ALA A 255 -8.54 15.00 -29.31
N GLY A 256 -7.73 14.93 -28.25
CA GLY A 256 -8.20 14.81 -26.86
C GLY A 256 -8.34 16.15 -26.14
N ALA A 257 -9.33 16.24 -25.25
CA ALA A 257 -9.52 17.39 -24.37
C ALA A 257 -8.82 17.16 -23.03
N TRP A 258 -7.52 17.49 -22.98
CA TRP A 258 -6.62 17.19 -21.85
C TRP A 258 -6.63 18.21 -20.71
N THR A 259 -7.43 19.28 -20.81
CA THR A 259 -7.62 20.29 -19.75
C THR A 259 -9.11 20.36 -19.38
N PRO A 260 -9.67 19.28 -18.81
CA PRO A 260 -11.08 19.24 -18.45
C PRO A 260 -11.36 20.21 -17.30
N MET A 261 -12.51 20.90 -17.37
CA MET A 261 -13.01 21.75 -16.29
C MET A 261 -13.59 20.94 -15.12
N GLU A 262 -14.02 19.70 -15.38
CA GLU A 262 -14.61 18.81 -14.39
C GLU A 262 -14.11 17.36 -14.58
N SER A 263 -14.14 16.57 -13.51
CA SER A 263 -13.86 15.12 -13.59
C SER A 263 -14.94 14.39 -14.40
N GLY A 264 -14.63 13.20 -14.93
CA GLY A 264 -15.59 12.36 -15.64
C GLY A 264 -15.78 12.71 -17.12
N LEU A 265 -14.83 13.43 -17.73
CA LEU A 265 -14.88 13.72 -19.16
C LEU A 265 -14.75 12.42 -19.97
N GLN A 266 -15.66 12.17 -20.91
CA GLN A 266 -15.51 11.04 -21.84
C GLN A 266 -14.51 11.42 -22.93
N VAL A 267 -13.49 10.60 -23.09
CA VAL A 267 -12.48 10.71 -24.15
C VAL A 267 -13.12 10.24 -25.46
N SER A 268 -12.93 10.99 -26.54
CA SER A 268 -13.42 10.57 -27.85
C SER A 268 -12.76 9.25 -28.27
N PRO A 269 -13.43 8.38 -29.07
CA PRO A 269 -12.86 7.11 -29.47
C PRO A 269 -11.47 7.24 -30.12
N ASP A 270 -11.27 8.23 -30.98
CA ASP A 270 -9.99 8.49 -31.63
C ASP A 270 -8.90 8.91 -30.64
N ALA A 271 -9.23 9.79 -29.69
CA ALA A 271 -8.30 10.20 -28.65
C ALA A 271 -8.00 9.07 -27.66
N LEU A 272 -8.95 8.16 -27.42
CA LEU A 272 -8.77 7.01 -26.55
C LEU A 272 -7.77 6.00 -27.13
N VAL A 273 -7.87 5.71 -28.43
CA VAL A 273 -6.90 4.85 -29.12
C VAL A 273 -5.50 5.45 -29.03
N GLY A 274 -5.37 6.77 -29.28
CA GLY A 274 -4.11 7.47 -29.15
C GLY A 274 -3.56 7.50 -27.71
N LEU A 275 -4.43 7.69 -26.73
CA LEU A 275 -4.07 7.72 -25.30
C LEU A 275 -3.59 6.36 -24.81
N GLU A 276 -4.30 5.28 -25.13
CA GLU A 276 -3.89 3.91 -24.74
C GLU A 276 -2.53 3.54 -25.34
N ALA A 277 -2.32 3.86 -26.62
CA ALA A 277 -1.03 3.61 -27.29
C ALA A 277 0.10 4.44 -26.64
N LEU A 278 -0.13 5.72 -26.40
CA LEU A 278 0.85 6.61 -25.76
C LEU A 278 1.14 6.21 -24.31
N TRP A 279 0.11 5.81 -23.57
CA TRP A 279 0.24 5.36 -22.20
C TRP A 279 0.98 4.02 -22.09
N ALA A 280 0.68 3.07 -22.98
CA ALA A 280 1.43 1.82 -23.08
C ALA A 280 2.91 2.09 -23.43
N GLU A 281 3.19 2.97 -24.39
CA GLU A 281 4.55 3.38 -24.74
C GLU A 281 5.26 4.02 -23.54
N HIS A 282 4.60 4.93 -22.83
CA HIS A 282 5.13 5.62 -21.66
C HIS A 282 5.50 4.64 -20.53
N ARG A 283 4.63 3.66 -20.25
CA ARG A 283 4.87 2.61 -19.24
C ARG A 283 5.95 1.61 -19.63
N THR A 284 6.15 1.40 -20.94
CA THR A 284 7.15 0.44 -21.46
C THR A 284 8.46 1.13 -21.80
N SER A 285 8.50 2.47 -21.77
CA SER A 285 9.72 3.24 -21.88
C SER A 285 10.69 2.82 -20.78
N THR A 286 11.91 2.48 -21.17
CA THR A 286 13.00 2.03 -20.29
C THR A 286 13.21 2.97 -19.11
N VAL A 287 12.90 4.25 -19.25
CA VAL A 287 13.00 5.26 -18.18
C VAL A 287 11.99 5.05 -17.05
N VAL A 288 10.75 4.64 -17.33
CA VAL A 288 9.70 4.43 -16.31
C VAL A 288 9.79 3.01 -15.72
N ALA A 289 10.11 2.03 -16.56
CA ALA A 289 10.32 0.64 -16.13
C ALA A 289 11.61 0.48 -15.28
N ASP A 290 12.69 1.22 -15.60
CA ASP A 290 13.91 1.25 -14.78
C ASP A 290 13.73 2.06 -13.49
N ARG A 291 12.90 3.12 -13.45
CA ARG A 291 12.57 3.85 -12.21
C ARG A 291 11.68 3.07 -11.25
N ALA A 292 10.70 2.32 -11.78
CA ALA A 292 9.88 1.41 -11.00
C ALA A 292 10.68 0.20 -10.46
N ARG A 293 11.72 -0.25 -11.18
CA ARG A 293 12.65 -1.30 -10.71
C ARG A 293 13.79 -0.80 -9.82
N ALA A 294 14.20 0.47 -9.96
CA ALA A 294 15.29 1.08 -9.20
C ALA A 294 14.86 1.64 -7.84
N GLY A 295 13.57 1.49 -7.47
CA GLY A 295 12.91 2.08 -6.31
C GLY A 295 13.84 2.72 -5.30
N ARG A 296 13.95 4.07 -5.37
CA ARG A 296 14.35 4.98 -4.28
C ARG A 296 14.55 6.44 -4.78
N GLY A 297 13.49 7.25 -4.66
CA GLY A 297 13.51 8.63 -4.14
C GLY A 297 13.93 9.84 -5.02
N ARG A 298 12.97 10.75 -5.31
CA ARG A 298 12.97 12.21 -4.96
C ARG A 298 11.66 12.88 -5.41
N GLU A 299 10.87 13.61 -4.61
CA GLU A 299 11.01 14.16 -3.25
C GLU A 299 9.59 14.54 -2.72
N PRO A 300 9.15 14.12 -1.52
CA PRO A 300 8.18 14.91 -0.75
C PRO A 300 8.84 16.23 -0.34
N ALA A 301 8.06 17.31 -0.22
CA ALA A 301 8.55 18.67 0.08
C ALA A 301 9.85 18.67 0.91
N PRO A 302 10.93 19.37 0.49
CA PRO A 302 12.25 19.31 1.12
C PRO A 302 12.23 19.40 2.66
N ALA A 303 11.25 20.09 3.23
CA ALA A 303 10.98 20.16 4.66
C ALA A 303 10.67 18.81 5.34
N ARG A 304 9.82 17.96 4.75
CA ARG A 304 9.42 16.67 5.37
C ARG A 304 10.56 15.67 5.39
N ARG A 305 11.32 15.58 4.29
CA ARG A 305 12.53 14.74 4.28
C ARG A 305 13.57 15.28 5.27
N ARG A 306 13.79 16.60 5.27
CA ARG A 306 14.66 17.27 6.24
C ARG A 306 14.25 16.93 7.68
N ALA A 307 12.96 16.97 8.01
CA ALA A 307 12.45 16.64 9.35
C ALA A 307 12.78 15.20 9.77
N VAL A 308 12.65 14.24 8.84
CA VAL A 308 13.02 12.83 9.10
C VAL A 308 14.53 12.66 9.29
N GLU A 309 15.34 13.29 8.45
CA GLU A 309 16.81 13.21 8.57
C GLU A 309 17.32 13.94 9.83
N ASP A 310 16.75 15.11 10.15
CA ASP A 310 17.06 15.85 11.37
C ASP A 310 16.68 15.02 12.62
N ALA A 311 15.52 14.34 12.61
CA ALA A 311 15.11 13.45 13.69
C ALA A 311 16.05 12.23 13.84
N ALA A 312 16.51 11.65 12.73
CA ALA A 312 17.48 10.56 12.73
C ALA A 312 18.82 11.01 13.33
N TRP A 313 19.33 12.16 12.88
CA TRP A 313 20.54 12.76 13.40
C TRP A 313 20.45 13.06 14.89
N GLU A 314 19.39 13.76 15.33
CA GLU A 314 19.20 14.08 16.74
C GLU A 314 19.13 12.84 17.62
N ARG A 315 18.47 11.78 17.15
CA ARG A 315 18.37 10.53 17.90
C ARG A 315 19.72 9.83 18.01
N LEU A 316 20.50 9.83 16.93
CA LEU A 316 21.85 9.25 16.93
C LEU A 316 22.80 10.04 17.84
N VAL A 317 22.78 11.37 17.78
CA VAL A 317 23.56 12.24 18.67
C VAL A 317 23.19 12.00 20.13
N ARG A 318 21.88 11.99 20.45
CA ARG A 318 21.39 11.71 21.82
C ARG A 318 21.88 10.35 22.32
N HIS A 319 21.89 9.33 21.48
CA HIS A 319 22.41 8.00 21.82
C HIS A 319 23.90 8.04 22.23
N PHE A 320 24.75 8.70 21.42
CA PHE A 320 26.19 8.79 21.70
C PHE A 320 26.52 9.70 22.88
N VAL A 321 25.83 10.83 23.03
CA VAL A 321 25.99 11.72 24.18
C VAL A 321 25.59 11.02 25.49
N ALA A 322 24.51 10.23 25.47
CA ALA A 322 24.11 9.43 26.63
C ALA A 322 25.14 8.35 27.02
N ASP A 323 25.90 7.83 26.05
CA ASP A 323 27.03 6.90 26.27
C ASP A 323 28.36 7.63 26.63
N GLY A 324 28.30 8.95 26.87
CA GLY A 324 29.44 9.75 27.33
C GLY A 324 30.41 10.20 26.23
N TRP A 325 29.99 10.19 24.97
CA TRP A 325 30.78 10.73 23.86
C TRP A 325 30.54 12.24 23.69
N GLN A 326 31.58 12.95 23.27
CA GLN A 326 31.44 14.32 22.77
C GLN A 326 31.14 14.28 21.28
N VAL A 327 30.05 14.89 20.83
CA VAL A 327 29.60 14.82 19.43
C VAL A 327 29.64 16.21 18.80
N GLU A 328 30.28 16.31 17.64
CA GLU A 328 30.41 17.52 16.82
C GLU A 328 29.60 17.37 15.52
N ASP A 329 28.81 18.38 15.13
CA ASP A 329 28.00 18.40 13.90
C ASP A 329 28.86 18.72 12.67
N THR A 330 28.83 17.85 11.66
CA THR A 330 29.62 17.98 10.43
C THR A 330 28.80 17.85 9.14
N ARG A 331 27.46 17.85 9.24
CA ARG A 331 26.50 17.60 8.12
C ARG A 331 26.66 18.47 6.87
N THR A 332 27.40 19.57 6.97
CA THR A 332 27.57 20.54 5.88
C THR A 332 28.98 20.62 5.32
N THR A 333 29.94 19.94 5.95
CA THR A 333 31.37 20.08 5.66
C THR A 333 32.08 18.76 5.42
N GLN A 334 31.46 17.63 5.76
CA GLN A 334 32.07 16.31 5.71
C GLN A 334 31.11 15.28 5.08
N PRO A 335 31.63 14.15 4.61
CA PRO A 335 30.83 13.04 4.06
C PRO A 335 30.13 12.20 5.15
N TYR A 336 30.04 12.71 6.37
CA TYR A 336 29.38 12.08 7.51
C TYR A 336 28.75 13.18 8.37
N ASP A 337 27.70 12.82 9.12
CA ASP A 337 26.85 13.80 9.78
C ASP A 337 27.41 14.31 11.11
N ALA A 338 28.20 13.50 11.80
CA ALA A 338 28.84 13.93 13.04
C ALA A 338 30.14 13.17 13.34
N VAL A 339 30.99 13.76 14.18
CA VAL A 339 32.13 13.08 14.79
C VAL A 339 31.89 12.92 16.28
N ALA A 340 31.91 11.68 16.76
CA ALA A 340 31.86 11.38 18.18
C ALA A 340 33.27 11.05 18.69
N THR A 341 33.71 11.72 19.76
CA THR A 341 35.03 11.50 20.39
C THR A 341 34.88 11.09 21.86
N ARG A 342 35.71 10.14 22.29
CA ARG A 342 35.81 9.70 23.69
C ARG A 342 37.25 9.30 24.00
N GLY A 343 37.98 10.18 24.66
CA GLY A 343 39.42 10.01 24.89
C GLY A 343 40.17 9.92 23.56
N PRO A 344 40.96 8.85 23.30
CA PRO A 344 41.68 8.69 22.03
C PRO A 344 40.82 8.11 20.89
N GLN A 345 39.56 7.75 21.16
CA GLN A 345 38.69 7.12 20.17
C GLN A 345 37.86 8.18 19.44
N ALA A 346 37.77 8.06 18.11
CA ALA A 346 36.88 8.82 17.26
C ALA A 346 35.97 7.88 16.46
N ARG A 347 34.71 8.26 16.28
CA ARG A 347 33.71 7.58 15.46
C ARG A 347 33.07 8.57 14.51
N TYR A 348 33.00 8.20 13.23
CA TYR A 348 32.31 8.98 12.20
C TYR A 348 30.89 8.46 12.08
N LEU A 349 29.91 9.32 12.33
CA LEU A 349 28.51 8.96 12.43
C LEU A 349 27.77 9.41 11.17
N THR A 350 27.07 8.47 10.54
CA THR A 350 26.11 8.74 9.47
C THR A 350 24.72 8.37 9.97
N ALA A 351 23.76 9.27 9.85
CA ALA A 351 22.37 9.10 10.25
C ALA A 351 21.47 9.06 9.01
N THR A 352 20.52 8.14 9.00
CA THR A 352 19.50 8.07 7.95
C THR A 352 18.16 7.75 8.57
N GLY A 353 17.12 8.47 8.11
CA GLY A 353 15.76 8.30 8.60
C GLY A 353 14.79 7.82 7.53
N THR A 354 13.77 7.06 7.94
CA THR A 354 12.61 6.75 7.10
C THR A 354 11.33 6.62 7.94
N GLN A 355 10.18 6.85 7.29
CA GLN A 355 8.85 6.63 7.88
C GLN A 355 8.42 5.15 7.82
N THR A 356 9.15 4.30 7.09
CA THR A 356 8.86 2.86 6.91
C THR A 356 9.79 1.96 7.72
N ALA A 357 9.69 0.63 7.56
CA ALA A 357 10.45 -0.38 8.32
C ALA A 357 11.98 -0.40 8.06
N ALA A 358 12.48 0.39 7.11
CA ALA A 358 13.90 0.52 6.78
C ALA A 358 14.61 -0.81 6.40
N ASP A 359 14.04 -1.56 5.46
CA ASP A 359 14.66 -2.79 4.91
C ASP A 359 15.95 -2.50 4.13
N HIS A 360 16.13 -1.24 3.71
CA HIS A 360 17.29 -0.73 3.00
C HIS A 360 17.41 0.77 3.26
N VAL A 361 18.63 1.30 3.17
CA VAL A 361 18.92 2.73 3.34
C VAL A 361 19.67 3.29 2.14
N LEU A 362 19.57 4.59 1.93
CA LEU A 362 20.36 5.30 0.93
C LEU A 362 21.62 5.82 1.58
N VAL A 363 22.74 5.63 0.89
CA VAL A 363 24.05 6.17 1.26
C VAL A 363 24.67 6.82 0.04
N THR A 364 25.45 7.87 0.25
CA THR A 364 26.12 8.60 -0.82
C THR A 364 27.44 7.93 -1.22
N GLU A 365 27.93 8.22 -2.42
CA GLU A 365 29.24 7.74 -2.88
C GLU A 365 30.36 8.21 -1.94
N GLU A 366 30.28 9.46 -1.50
CA GLU A 366 31.23 10.08 -0.56
C GLU A 366 31.22 9.38 0.82
N GLU A 367 30.05 9.00 1.34
CA GLU A 367 29.91 8.20 2.57
C GLU A 367 30.52 6.80 2.43
N ILE A 368 30.32 6.15 1.28
CA ILE A 368 30.88 4.82 0.99
C ILE A 368 32.42 4.90 0.93
N GLU A 369 32.95 5.86 0.19
CA GLU A 369 34.41 6.07 0.06
C GLU A 369 35.04 6.36 1.42
N HIS A 370 34.40 7.21 2.23
CA HIS A 370 34.89 7.54 3.56
C HIS A 370 34.91 6.31 4.48
N ALA A 371 33.84 5.51 4.47
CA ALA A 371 33.74 4.31 5.29
C ALA A 371 34.79 3.25 4.92
N ARG A 372 35.09 3.09 3.62
CA ARG A 372 36.18 2.23 3.16
C ARG A 372 37.56 2.72 3.57
N ALA A 373 37.77 4.03 3.65
CA ALA A 373 39.03 4.62 4.09
C ALA A 373 39.25 4.54 5.61
N HIS A 374 38.17 4.40 6.38
CA HIS A 374 38.20 4.38 7.85
C HIS A 374 37.49 3.14 8.41
N PRO A 375 37.98 1.93 8.10
CA PRO A 375 37.40 0.70 8.60
C PRO A 375 37.36 0.72 10.13
N ASP A 376 36.31 0.13 10.70
CA ASP A 376 36.04 0.07 12.14
C ASP A 376 35.77 1.40 12.85
N ALA A 377 35.89 2.55 12.18
CA ALA A 377 35.65 3.87 12.76
C ALA A 377 34.30 4.49 12.38
N CYS A 378 33.63 3.96 11.34
CA CYS A 378 32.34 4.46 10.88
C CYS A 378 31.16 3.74 11.55
N VAL A 379 30.10 4.49 11.81
CA VAL A 379 28.86 4.02 12.44
C VAL A 379 27.68 4.56 11.64
N LEU A 380 26.71 3.68 11.37
CA LEU A 380 25.46 4.02 10.71
C LEU A 380 24.32 3.93 11.73
N GLY A 381 23.60 5.04 11.88
CA GLY A 381 22.35 5.13 12.64
C GLY A 381 21.15 5.16 11.71
N VAL A 382 20.30 4.15 11.78
CA VAL A 382 19.07 4.04 10.97
C VAL A 382 17.86 4.25 11.87
N LEU A 383 17.11 5.33 11.67
CA LEU A 383 15.86 5.61 12.37
C LEU A 383 14.67 5.21 11.48
N ALA A 384 14.04 4.08 11.79
CA ALA A 384 12.92 3.53 11.04
C ALA A 384 11.56 3.87 11.70
N GLY A 385 10.50 4.05 10.92
CA GLY A 385 9.15 4.29 11.46
C GLY A 385 8.95 5.68 12.08
N VAL A 386 9.62 6.71 11.57
CA VAL A 386 9.38 8.10 11.99
C VAL A 386 7.97 8.50 11.59
N VAL A 387 7.20 9.05 12.52
CA VAL A 387 5.87 9.61 12.23
C VAL A 387 6.00 11.11 12.08
N LEU A 388 5.43 11.68 11.02
CA LEU A 388 5.31 13.12 10.85
C LEU A 388 3.92 13.59 11.29
N ASP A 389 3.83 14.77 11.88
CA ASP A 389 2.55 15.41 12.16
C ASP A 389 1.96 16.10 10.92
N GLU A 390 0.79 16.73 11.08
CA GLU A 390 0.10 17.43 9.98
C GLU A 390 0.94 18.59 9.40
N ALA A 391 1.81 19.22 10.21
CA ALA A 391 2.73 20.27 9.75
C ALA A 391 3.92 19.71 8.97
N GLY A 392 4.14 18.39 9.05
CA GLY A 392 5.27 17.70 8.44
C GLY A 392 6.52 17.66 9.33
N ASP A 393 6.38 18.00 10.61
CA ASP A 393 7.44 17.92 11.60
C ASP A 393 7.49 16.50 12.20
N ALA A 394 8.69 16.05 12.58
CA ALA A 394 8.85 14.71 13.17
C ALA A 394 8.30 14.66 14.59
N VAL A 395 7.35 13.75 14.83
CA VAL A 395 6.74 13.55 16.15
C VAL A 395 7.82 13.01 17.11
N PRO A 396 8.15 13.73 18.19
CA PRO A 396 9.20 13.32 19.11
C PRO A 396 8.95 11.94 19.71
N GLY A 397 10.02 11.13 19.80
CA GLY A 397 9.96 9.80 20.40
C GLY A 397 9.49 8.68 19.46
N THR A 398 8.94 9.01 18.29
CA THR A 398 8.60 8.02 17.26
C THR A 398 9.84 7.46 16.56
N GLY A 399 9.66 6.31 15.93
CA GLY A 399 10.71 5.57 15.26
C GLY A 399 11.64 4.76 16.17
N HIS A 400 12.23 3.73 15.58
CA HIS A 400 13.16 2.82 16.21
C HIS A 400 14.57 3.04 15.64
N LEU A 401 15.51 3.49 16.49
CA LEU A 401 16.91 3.68 16.11
C LEU A 401 17.66 2.35 16.16
N ARG A 402 18.31 1.98 15.06
CA ARG A 402 19.31 0.92 15.00
C ARG A 402 20.68 1.56 14.79
N VAL A 403 21.64 1.22 15.63
CA VAL A 403 23.03 1.68 15.51
C VAL A 403 23.89 0.47 15.18
N LEU A 404 24.65 0.54 14.10
CA LEU A 404 25.48 -0.55 13.62
C LEU A 404 26.85 -0.04 13.14
N PRO A 405 27.90 -0.88 13.21
CA PRO A 405 29.14 -0.61 12.48
C PRO A 405 28.83 -0.39 11.00
N TRP A 406 29.43 0.66 10.42
CA TRP A 406 29.25 0.95 9.02
C TRP A 406 30.43 0.42 8.22
N ASP A 407 30.22 -0.75 7.60
CA ASP A 407 31.13 -1.36 6.65
C ASP A 407 30.36 -1.61 5.34
N PRO A 408 30.63 -0.83 4.27
CA PRO A 408 29.94 -0.97 2.99
C PRO A 408 30.16 -2.35 2.34
N ASP A 409 31.27 -3.04 2.64
CA ASP A 409 31.64 -4.30 2.00
C ASP A 409 31.15 -5.54 2.78
N ALA A 410 30.66 -5.35 4.02
CA ALA A 410 29.98 -6.39 4.80
C ALA A 410 28.53 -6.66 4.34
N GLY A 411 27.95 -5.76 3.55
CA GLY A 411 26.57 -5.81 3.06
C GLY A 411 26.44 -5.96 1.54
N THR A 412 25.24 -5.74 1.02
CA THR A 412 24.98 -5.64 -0.43
C THR A 412 24.76 -4.18 -0.80
N LEU A 413 25.68 -3.59 -1.56
CA LEU A 413 25.51 -2.27 -2.17
C LEU A 413 24.94 -2.41 -3.58
N THR A 414 23.75 -1.88 -3.78
CA THR A 414 23.14 -1.77 -5.11
C THR A 414 23.21 -0.32 -5.56
N PRO A 415 23.83 -0.01 -6.72
CA PRO A 415 23.83 1.35 -7.25
C PRO A 415 22.41 1.89 -7.40
N ALA A 416 22.09 2.94 -6.64
CA ALA A 416 20.76 3.55 -6.62
C ALA A 416 20.66 4.81 -7.49
N THR A 417 21.78 5.50 -7.74
CA THR A 417 21.80 6.74 -8.52
C THR A 417 23.11 6.84 -9.29
N TYR A 418 23.04 7.27 -10.55
CA TYR A 418 24.22 7.51 -11.39
C TYR A 418 24.39 9.00 -11.64
N ARG A 419 25.61 9.50 -11.48
CA ARG A 419 25.99 10.88 -11.82
C ARG A 419 26.74 10.86 -13.16
N TYR A 420 26.28 11.64 -14.13
CA TYR A 420 26.97 11.84 -15.40
C TYR A 420 27.55 13.25 -15.47
N THR A 421 28.87 13.33 -15.63
CA THR A 421 29.58 14.59 -15.88
C THR A 421 30.04 14.61 -17.34
N PRO A 422 29.50 15.50 -18.19
CA PRO A 422 29.95 15.61 -19.57
C PRO A 422 31.40 16.13 -19.63
N PRO A 423 32.19 15.73 -20.64
CA PRO A 423 33.54 16.26 -20.82
C PRO A 423 33.49 17.78 -21.01
N SER A 424 34.43 18.49 -20.37
CA SER A 424 34.60 19.93 -20.60
C SER A 424 35.05 20.19 -22.04
N PRO A 425 34.58 21.28 -22.68
CA PRO A 425 34.91 21.59 -24.08
C PRO A 425 36.39 21.82 -24.33
#